data_AF-A0A0M3ISI7-F1
#
_entry.id   AF-A0A0M3ISI7-F1
#
_cell.length_a   1.000
_cell.length_b   1.000
_cell.length_c   1.000
_cell.angle_alpha   90.00
_cell.angle_beta   90.00
_cell.angle_gamma   90.00
#
_symmetry.space_group_name_H-M   'P 1'
#
loop_
_entity.id
_entity.type
_entity.pdbx_description
1 polymer ?
#
loop_
_entity_poly.entity_id
_entity_poly.type
_entity_poly.pdbx_seq_one_letter_code
_entity_poly.pdbx_strand_id
1 'polypeptide(L)'
;MKGPNEMLADNTTQSDIFSSNIPEHYLLHDFLMRNYSRKLPPITKKNKIIRVALSIQLYQIIDVRWKDHLLVWDPSQFGNITEILLPYDSVWRPDTTLYNS
;
A
#
# COMPACT_ATOMS: atom_id res chain seq x y z
N MET A 1 -19.37 38.10 61.88
CA MET A 1 -20.29 37.22 62.67
C MET A 1 -20.45 35.90 61.91
N LYS A 2 -20.17 34.75 62.58
CA LYS A 2 -20.49 33.30 62.30
C LYS A 2 -20.41 32.82 60.82
N GLY A 3 -19.57 31.86 60.38
CA GLY A 3 -19.27 30.49 60.88
C GLY A 3 -20.21 29.45 60.20
N PRO A 4 -19.99 28.10 60.19
CA PRO A 4 -18.80 27.25 60.34
C PRO A 4 -18.75 26.06 59.30
N ASN A 5 -17.79 25.14 59.47
CA ASN A 5 -17.55 23.82 58.83
C ASN A 5 -18.74 23.02 58.25
N GLU A 6 -18.52 22.33 57.12
CA GLU A 6 -18.82 20.89 56.99
C GLU A 6 -18.12 20.25 55.78
N MET A 7 -17.72 19.00 55.97
CA MET A 7 -16.85 18.15 55.14
C MET A 7 -17.68 17.06 54.43
N LEU A 8 -16.99 16.28 53.59
CA LEU A 8 -17.29 14.89 53.16
C LEU A 8 -18.33 14.73 52.04
N ALA A 9 -18.31 13.71 51.20
CA ALA A 9 -17.32 12.78 50.64
C ALA A 9 -18.15 11.86 49.71
N ASP A 10 -17.52 11.35 48.65
CA ASP A 10 -17.93 10.16 47.88
C ASP A 10 -19.29 10.24 47.12
N ASN A 11 -19.56 9.52 46.04
CA ASN A 11 -19.10 8.21 45.60
C ASN A 11 -19.23 8.07 44.06
N THR A 12 -18.25 7.37 43.50
CA THR A 12 -18.31 6.47 42.34
C THR A 12 -19.66 6.30 41.63
N THR A 13 -19.75 6.76 40.38
CA THR A 13 -20.50 6.04 39.32
C THR A 13 -19.51 5.60 38.26
N GLN A 14 -19.04 4.38 38.43
CA GLN A 14 -17.99 3.69 37.67
C GLN A 14 -18.44 3.21 36.28
N SER A 15 -19.63 3.60 35.82
CA SER A 15 -20.17 3.19 34.51
C SER A 15 -19.76 4.10 33.35
N ASP A 16 -19.34 5.34 33.63
CA ASP A 16 -18.96 6.31 32.58
C ASP A 16 -17.46 6.25 32.22
N ILE A 17 -16.67 5.50 33.00
CA ILE A 17 -15.21 5.44 32.84
C ILE A 17 -14.79 4.47 31.72
N PHE A 18 -15.66 3.52 31.35
CA PHE A 18 -15.35 2.59 30.26
C PHE A 18 -15.84 3.07 28.89
N SER A 19 -16.82 3.98 28.83
CA SER A 19 -17.20 4.63 27.57
C SER A 19 -16.26 5.78 27.19
N SER A 20 -15.63 6.43 28.18
CA SER A 20 -14.76 7.61 27.95
C SER A 20 -13.35 7.28 27.45
N ASN A 21 -12.96 6.00 27.45
CA ASN A 21 -11.63 5.59 27.00
C ASN A 21 -11.63 4.79 25.71
N ILE A 22 -12.79 4.58 25.07
CA ILE A 22 -12.81 4.01 23.72
C ILE A 22 -12.49 5.17 22.78
N PRO A 23 -11.34 5.14 22.10
CA PRO A 23 -10.99 6.21 21.20
C PRO A 23 -12.08 6.37 20.13
N GLU A 24 -12.44 7.62 19.83
CA GLU A 24 -13.57 7.97 18.96
C GLU A 24 -13.55 7.25 17.59
N HIS A 25 -12.35 6.92 17.10
CA HIS A 25 -12.17 6.21 15.83
C HIS A 25 -12.71 4.76 15.85
N TYR A 26 -12.71 4.08 17.00
CA TYR A 26 -13.28 2.73 17.12
C TYR A 26 -14.81 2.76 17.07
N LEU A 27 -15.44 3.78 17.69
CA LEU A 27 -16.89 3.97 17.63
C LEU A 27 -17.35 4.31 16.20
N LEU A 28 -16.57 5.15 15.51
CA LEU A 28 -16.83 5.49 14.11
C LEU A 28 -16.71 4.26 13.21
N HIS A 29 -15.70 3.42 13.43
CA HIS A 29 -15.51 2.17 12.71
C HIS A 29 -16.72 1.24 12.88
N ASP A 30 -17.14 0.96 14.12
CA ASP A 30 -18.25 0.05 14.38
C ASP A 30 -19.56 0.56 13.76
N PHE A 31 -19.83 1.86 13.89
CA PHE A 31 -21.00 2.50 13.29
C PHE A 31 -21.03 2.39 11.75
N LEU A 32 -19.91 2.67 11.06
CA LEU A 32 -19.84 2.60 9.60
C LEU A 32 -19.93 1.16 9.09
N MET A 33 -19.33 0.21 9.80
CA MET A 33 -19.24 -1.19 9.36
C MET A 33 -20.50 -2.01 9.62
N ARG A 34 -21.35 -1.60 10.58
CA ARG A 34 -22.62 -2.28 10.90
C ARG A 34 -23.59 -2.43 9.72
N ASN A 35 -23.49 -1.55 8.71
CA ASN A 35 -24.39 -1.55 7.55
C ASN A 35 -23.65 -1.46 6.19
N TYR A 36 -22.33 -1.71 6.17
CA TYR A 36 -21.55 -1.68 4.93
C TYR A 36 -21.30 -3.11 4.40
N SER A 37 -21.80 -3.41 3.19
CA SER A 37 -21.57 -4.70 2.52
C SER A 37 -20.44 -4.58 1.49
N ARG A 38 -19.28 -5.18 1.79
CA ARG A 38 -18.10 -5.24 0.90
C ARG A 38 -18.38 -5.92 -0.45
N LYS A 39 -19.42 -6.74 -0.55
CA LYS A 39 -19.77 -7.48 -1.79
C LYS A 39 -20.54 -6.63 -2.80
N LEU A 40 -20.93 -5.41 -2.43
CA LEU A 40 -21.65 -4.50 -3.30
C LEU A 40 -20.80 -3.27 -3.59
N PRO A 41 -20.72 -2.83 -4.86
CA PRO A 41 -20.09 -1.56 -5.18
C PRO A 41 -20.85 -0.43 -4.47
N PRO A 42 -20.17 0.64 -4.01
CA PRO A 42 -20.81 1.75 -3.31
C PRO A 42 -21.63 2.61 -4.28
N ILE A 43 -22.79 2.11 -4.70
CA ILE A 43 -23.70 2.77 -5.64
C ILE A 43 -24.96 3.16 -4.88
N THR A 44 -25.10 4.44 -4.53
CA THR A 44 -26.30 4.95 -3.85
C THR A 44 -27.40 5.36 -4.84
N LYS A 45 -27.06 5.65 -6.12
CA LYS A 45 -28.02 6.04 -7.17
C LYS A 45 -27.62 5.40 -8.50
N LYS A 46 -28.60 4.87 -9.26
CA LYS A 46 -28.37 4.39 -10.63
C LYS A 46 -27.89 5.59 -11.47
N ASN A 47 -26.82 5.39 -12.26
CA ASN A 47 -26.22 6.39 -13.17
C ASN A 47 -25.23 7.42 -12.57
N LYS A 48 -24.49 7.08 -11.50
CA LYS A 48 -23.27 7.84 -11.12
C LYS A 48 -22.01 7.10 -11.55
N ILE A 49 -21.10 7.83 -12.21
CA ILE A 49 -19.76 7.32 -12.57
C ILE A 49 -18.92 7.21 -11.29
N ILE A 50 -18.36 6.03 -11.04
CA ILE A 50 -17.42 5.80 -9.93
C ILE A 50 -16.03 6.25 -10.40
N ARG A 51 -15.45 7.25 -9.73
CA ARG A 51 -14.06 7.66 -9.95
C ARG A 51 -13.15 6.79 -9.10
N VAL A 52 -12.36 5.95 -9.73
CA VAL A 52 -11.34 5.13 -9.07
C VAL A 52 -10.01 5.86 -9.19
N ALA A 53 -9.43 6.23 -8.05
CA ALA A 53 -8.05 6.70 -7.98
C ALA A 53 -7.18 5.52 -7.58
N LEU A 54 -6.24 5.15 -8.43
CA LEU A 54 -5.25 4.11 -8.19
C LEU A 54 -3.91 4.78 -7.91
N SER A 55 -3.26 4.41 -6.82
CA SER A 55 -1.89 4.82 -6.51
C SER A 55 -1.01 3.57 -6.58
N ILE A 56 -0.07 3.56 -7.52
CA ILE A 56 0.91 2.50 -7.67
C ILE A 56 2.23 3.01 -7.11
N GLN A 57 2.89 2.18 -6.30
CA GLN A 57 4.25 2.41 -5.84
C GLN A 57 5.11 1.23 -6.27
N LEU A 58 6.09 1.49 -7.14
CA LEU A 58 7.07 0.50 -7.55
C LEU A 58 8.18 0.40 -6.49
N TYR A 59 8.38 -0.79 -5.93
CA TYR A 59 9.40 -1.00 -4.89
C TYR A 59 10.78 -1.34 -5.46
N GLN A 60 10.90 -2.21 -6.48
CA GLN A 60 12.18 -2.52 -7.13
C GLN A 60 12.01 -3.19 -8.51
N ILE A 61 12.94 -2.92 -9.43
CA ILE A 61 13.23 -3.74 -10.61
C ILE A 61 14.48 -4.58 -10.31
N ILE A 62 14.36 -5.90 -10.36
CA ILE A 62 15.41 -6.84 -9.88
C ILE A 62 16.28 -7.35 -11.03
N ASP A 63 15.73 -7.50 -12.24
CA ASP A 63 16.46 -8.05 -13.39
C ASP A 63 15.92 -7.47 -14.70
N VAL A 64 16.82 -7.16 -15.64
CA VAL A 64 16.51 -6.66 -16.99
C VAL A 64 17.38 -7.43 -17.97
N ARG A 65 16.73 -8.22 -18.84
CA ARG A 65 17.41 -9.02 -19.86
C ARG A 65 16.98 -8.57 -21.25
N TRP A 66 17.93 -8.56 -22.18
CA TRP A 66 17.66 -8.33 -23.60
C TRP A 66 18.29 -9.44 -24.44
N LYS A 67 17.79 -9.61 -25.67
CA LYS A 67 18.32 -10.56 -26.65
C LYS A 67 18.86 -9.78 -27.84
N ASP A 68 20.16 -9.89 -28.10
CA ASP A 68 20.81 -9.30 -29.26
C ASP A 68 20.89 -10.34 -30.39
N HIS A 69 20.32 -10.02 -31.56
CA HIS A 69 20.30 -10.95 -32.71
C HIS A 69 21.61 -10.93 -33.52
N LEU A 70 22.49 -9.95 -33.30
CA LEU A 70 23.80 -9.88 -33.94
C LEU A 70 24.84 -10.70 -33.19
N LEU A 71 24.60 -11.00 -31.91
CA LEU A 71 25.46 -11.84 -31.07
C LEU A 71 25.02 -13.31 -31.09
N VAL A 72 24.91 -13.88 -32.29
CA VAL A 72 24.51 -15.29 -32.52
C VAL A 72 25.61 -16.02 -33.29
N TRP A 73 25.96 -17.22 -32.84
CA TRP A 73 26.93 -18.09 -33.52
C TRP A 73 26.52 -19.57 -33.43
N ASP A 74 27.11 -20.42 -34.26
CA ASP A 74 26.98 -21.88 -34.17
C ASP A 74 28.05 -22.42 -33.20
N PRO A 75 27.68 -22.98 -32.04
CA PRO A 75 28.64 -23.51 -31.08
C PRO A 75 29.57 -24.57 -31.69
N SER A 76 29.08 -25.35 -32.66
CA SER A 76 29.84 -26.43 -33.30
C SER A 76 31.09 -25.93 -34.01
N GLN A 77 31.07 -24.68 -34.50
CA GLN A 77 32.19 -24.05 -35.20
C GLN A 77 33.24 -23.46 -34.24
N PHE A 78 32.90 -23.28 -32.96
CA PHE A 78 33.74 -22.65 -31.94
C PHE A 78 33.96 -23.57 -30.72
N GLY A 79 34.06 -24.89 -30.94
CA GLY A 79 34.38 -25.83 -29.87
C GLY A 79 33.26 -26.04 -28.83
N ASN A 80 32.00 -25.93 -29.25
CA ASN A 80 30.79 -26.04 -28.42
C ASN A 80 30.66 -24.98 -27.32
N ILE A 81 31.24 -23.80 -27.52
CA ILE A 81 31.06 -22.67 -26.61
C ILE A 81 29.63 -22.12 -26.77
N THR A 82 28.87 -22.11 -25.68
CA THR A 82 27.47 -21.60 -25.64
C THR A 82 27.35 -20.26 -24.93
N GLU A 83 28.36 -19.87 -24.14
CA GLU A 83 28.34 -18.64 -23.35
C GLU A 83 29.72 -17.99 -23.35
N ILE A 84 29.73 -16.66 -23.37
CA ILE A 84 30.94 -15.84 -23.32
C ILE A 84 30.72 -14.64 -22.40
N LEU A 85 31.80 -14.16 -21.78
CA LEU A 85 31.82 -12.95 -20.97
C LEU A 85 32.43 -11.82 -21.79
N LEU A 86 31.67 -10.74 -21.97
CA LEU A 86 32.11 -9.56 -22.72
C LEU A 86 32.17 -8.34 -21.80
N PRO A 87 33.15 -7.43 -21.99
CA PRO A 87 33.15 -6.13 -21.33
C PRO A 87 31.88 -5.34 -21.65
N TYR A 88 31.31 -4.66 -20.66
CA TYR A 88 30.05 -3.93 -20.82
C TYR A 88 30.11 -2.80 -21.86
N ASP A 89 31.29 -2.22 -22.10
CA ASP A 89 31.51 -1.16 -23.09
C ASP A 89 31.59 -1.68 -24.54
N SER A 90 31.67 -3.00 -24.73
CA SER A 90 31.84 -3.61 -26.06
C SER A 90 30.53 -4.01 -26.74
N VAL A 91 29.41 -3.93 -26.02
CA VAL A 91 28.09 -4.39 -26.48
C VAL A 91 27.05 -3.29 -26.35
N TRP A 92 26.10 -3.29 -27.26
CA TRP A 92 24.95 -2.39 -27.19
C TRP A 92 24.04 -2.79 -26.02
N ARG A 93 23.52 -1.80 -25.31
CA ARG A 93 22.54 -1.96 -24.22
C ARG A 93 21.38 -1.00 -24.45
N PRO A 94 20.13 -1.41 -24.19
CA PRO A 94 19.00 -0.50 -24.31
C PRO A 94 19.09 0.62 -23.25
N ASP A 95 18.88 1.86 -23.70
CA ASP A 95 18.62 2.98 -22.81
C ASP A 95 17.25 2.77 -22.15
N THR A 96 17.22 2.68 -20.83
CA THR A 96 15.96 2.56 -20.08
C THR A 96 15.71 3.84 -19.30
N THR A 97 14.56 4.46 -19.55
CA THR A 97 14.08 5.63 -18.80
C THR A 97 12.74 5.30 -18.19
N LEU A 98 12.60 5.53 -16.88
CA LEU A 98 11.32 5.42 -16.19
C LEU A 98 10.56 6.74 -16.37
N TYR A 99 9.49 6.73 -17.17
CA TYR A 99 8.56 7.86 -17.22
C TYR A 99 7.53 7.74 -16.09
N ASN A 100 7.53 8.73 -15.21
CA ASN A 100 6.48 8.94 -14.22
C ASN A 100 5.58 10.08 -14.73
N SER A 101 4.28 9.86 -14.87
CA SER A 101 3.30 10.88 -15.31
C SER A 101 2.37 11.29 -14.19
#